data_AF-A0A3D5WMJ2-F1
#
_entry.id   AF-A0A3D5WMJ2-F1
#
_cell.length_a   1.000
_cell.length_b   1.000
_cell.length_c   1.000
_cell.angle_alpha   90.00
_cell.angle_beta   90.00
_cell.angle_gamma   90.00
#
_symmetry.space_group_name_H-M   'P 1'
#
loop_
_entity.id
_entity.type
_entity.pdbx_description
1 polymer ?
#
loop_
_entity_poly.entity_id
_entity_poly.type
_entity_poly.pdbx_seq_one_letter_code
_entity_poly.pdbx_strand_id
1 'polypeptide(L)'
;MIILRQHRGVRLANERYEEIKADIIDMFEECDVHTFPLNAFDIAETLHYNVVPYSSLPVEKRIECHCISKDGCSELDYNQETGMYTYNIYYNDSSNIDDSRVHFTIMHEIGHIRLG
;
A
#
# COMPACT_ATOMS: atom_id res chain seq x y z
N MET A 1 -25.88 25.55 -3.01
CA MET A 1 -24.77 25.55 -3.99
C MET A 1 -23.52 25.07 -3.25
N ILE A 2 -23.24 23.77 -3.30
CA ILE A 2 -22.10 23.17 -2.58
C ILE A 2 -20.89 23.30 -3.50
N ILE A 3 -19.91 24.11 -3.11
CA ILE A 3 -18.65 24.26 -3.81
C ILE A 3 -17.81 23.02 -3.50
N LEU A 4 -17.71 22.10 -4.45
CA LEU A 4 -16.71 21.03 -4.42
C LEU A 4 -15.33 21.68 -4.56
N ARG A 5 -14.59 21.78 -3.46
CA ARG A 5 -13.16 22.12 -3.50
C ARG A 5 -12.44 20.99 -4.23
N GLN A 6 -12.09 21.22 -5.49
CA GLN A 6 -11.05 20.46 -6.17
C GLN A 6 -9.76 20.65 -5.36
N HIS A 7 -9.28 19.59 -4.72
CA HIS A 7 -7.92 19.58 -4.17
C HIS A 7 -6.95 19.67 -5.35
N ARG A 8 -6.34 20.84 -5.55
CA ARG A 8 -5.15 20.98 -6.40
C ARG A 8 -4.09 20.03 -5.85
N GLY A 9 -3.54 19.16 -6.71
CA GLY A 9 -2.43 18.29 -6.34
C GLY A 9 -1.31 19.11 -5.71
N VAL A 10 -0.78 18.64 -4.59
CA VAL A 10 0.37 19.25 -3.93
C VAL A 10 1.62 18.86 -4.72
N ARG A 11 2.32 19.85 -5.27
CA ARG A 11 3.65 19.63 -5.85
C ARG A 11 4.68 19.65 -4.73
N LEU A 12 5.45 18.58 -4.60
CA LEU A 12 6.57 18.53 -3.65
C LEU A 12 7.78 19.33 -4.18
N ALA A 13 8.68 19.69 -3.27
CA ALA A 13 9.99 20.22 -3.65
C ALA A 13 10.76 19.18 -4.47
N ASN A 14 11.64 19.62 -5.37
CA ASN A 14 12.38 18.71 -6.25
C ASN A 14 13.27 17.78 -5.42
N GLU A 15 13.89 18.29 -4.36
CA GLU A 15 14.73 17.53 -3.43
C GLU A 15 13.95 16.38 -2.80
N ARG A 16 12.69 16.63 -2.40
CA ARG A 16 11.83 15.58 -1.84
C ARG A 16 11.49 14.49 -2.85
N TYR A 17 11.36 14.83 -4.14
CA TYR A 17 11.19 13.81 -5.17
C TYR A 17 12.44 12.93 -5.32
N GLU A 18 13.63 13.51 -5.22
CA GLU A 18 14.88 12.73 -5.30
C GLU A 18 15.07 11.83 -4.08
N GLU A 19 14.71 12.30 -2.87
CA GLU A 19 14.68 11.46 -1.67
C GLU A 19 13.75 10.25 -1.82
N ILE A 20 12.53 10.47 -2.33
CA ILE A 20 11.57 9.38 -2.55
C ILE A 20 12.12 8.39 -3.58
N LYS A 21 12.74 8.87 -4.67
CA LYS A 21 13.34 7.97 -5.66
C LYS A 21 14.49 7.15 -5.08
N ALA A 22 15.34 7.76 -4.25
CA ALA A 22 16.43 7.06 -3.58
C ALA A 22 15.89 5.95 -2.68
N ASP A 23 14.87 6.23 -1.85
CA ASP A 23 14.24 5.21 -0.99
C ASP A 23 13.65 4.03 -1.80
N ILE A 24 13.03 4.31 -2.95
CA ILE A 24 12.51 3.26 -3.83
C ILE A 24 13.64 2.43 -4.45
N ILE A 25 14.77 3.04 -4.80
CA ILE A 25 15.94 2.32 -5.31
C ILE A 25 16.52 1.42 -4.21
N ASP A 26 16.69 1.94 -3.00
CA ASP A 26 17.19 1.18 -1.85
C ASP A 26 16.28 -0.03 -1.56
N MET A 27 14.95 0.14 -1.65
CA MET A 27 13.98 -0.95 -1.52
C MET A 27 14.13 -1.99 -2.64
N PHE A 28 14.37 -1.58 -3.89
CA PHE A 28 14.59 -2.51 -4.99
C PHE A 28 15.87 -3.33 -4.79
N GLU A 29 16.93 -2.74 -4.23
CA GLU A 29 18.14 -3.47 -3.85
C GLU A 29 17.89 -4.42 -2.68
N GLU A 30 17.18 -3.98 -1.64
CA GLU A 30 16.76 -4.80 -0.49
C GLU A 30 15.94 -6.03 -0.93
N CYS A 31 15.05 -5.84 -1.90
CA CYS A 31 14.17 -6.90 -2.43
C CYS A 31 14.78 -7.69 -3.60
N ASP A 32 16.06 -7.49 -3.93
CA ASP A 32 16.78 -8.16 -5.03
C ASP A 32 16.02 -8.12 -6.38
N VAL A 33 15.50 -6.94 -6.73
CA VAL A 33 14.67 -6.74 -7.92
C VAL A 33 15.52 -6.68 -9.19
N HIS A 34 15.34 -7.65 -10.09
CA HIS A 34 16.06 -7.72 -11.38
C HIS A 34 15.19 -7.72 -12.63
N THR A 35 13.86 -7.80 -12.49
CA THR A 35 12.95 -8.02 -13.63
C THR A 35 11.69 -7.18 -13.56
N PHE A 36 11.15 -6.85 -14.74
CA PHE A 36 9.88 -6.16 -14.91
C PHE A 36 8.94 -6.96 -15.83
N PRO A 37 7.61 -6.88 -15.63
CA PRO A 37 6.89 -6.05 -14.66
C PRO A 37 7.07 -6.53 -13.20
N LEU A 38 6.99 -5.58 -12.25
CA LEU A 38 7.10 -5.89 -10.82
C LEU A 38 5.87 -6.64 -10.31
N ASN A 39 6.12 -7.66 -9.50
CA ASN A 39 5.07 -8.28 -8.71
C ASN A 39 5.03 -7.64 -7.31
N ALA A 40 3.96 -6.90 -7.02
CA ALA A 40 3.83 -6.16 -5.76
C ALA A 40 3.68 -7.09 -4.55
N PHE A 41 3.11 -8.28 -4.76
CA PHE A 41 2.98 -9.29 -3.71
C PHE A 41 4.35 -9.82 -3.28
N ASP A 42 5.25 -10.09 -4.24
CA ASP A 42 6.61 -10.58 -3.95
C ASP A 42 7.44 -9.53 -3.18
N ILE A 43 7.27 -8.24 -3.54
CA ILE A 43 7.90 -7.13 -2.79
C ILE A 43 7.37 -7.09 -1.35
N ALA A 44 6.05 -7.12 -1.16
CA ALA A 44 5.45 -7.10 0.16
C ALA A 44 5.87 -8.29 1.02
N GLU A 45 5.94 -9.49 0.44
CA GLU A 45 6.41 -10.70 1.13
C GLU A 45 7.88 -10.58 1.57
N THR A 46 8.73 -10.07 0.69
CA THR A 46 10.16 -9.85 0.99
C THR A 46 10.36 -8.82 2.11
N LEU A 47 9.52 -7.79 2.16
CA LEU A 47 9.49 -6.79 3.23
C LEU A 47 8.76 -7.27 4.50
N HIS A 48 8.26 -8.51 4.52
CA HIS A 48 7.48 -9.10 5.62
C HIS A 48 6.20 -8.32 5.97
N TYR A 49 5.56 -7.75 4.96
CA TYR A 49 4.23 -7.13 5.08
C TYR A 49 3.15 -8.14 4.72
N ASN A 50 2.10 -8.16 5.52
CA ASN A 50 0.97 -9.03 5.27
C ASN A 50 0.01 -8.35 4.29
N VAL A 51 -0.33 -9.01 3.19
CA VAL A 51 -1.23 -8.47 2.17
C VAL A 51 -2.55 -9.25 2.20
N VAL A 52 -3.64 -8.57 2.51
CA VAL A 52 -4.93 -9.20 2.82
C VAL A 52 -6.04 -8.63 1.93
N PRO A 53 -6.72 -9.46 1.13
CA PRO A 53 -7.84 -8.99 0.33
C PRO A 53 -9.03 -8.60 1.20
N TYR A 54 -9.77 -7.56 0.81
CA TYR A 54 -10.98 -7.14 1.49
C TYR A 54 -12.00 -8.28 1.59
N SER A 55 -12.10 -9.14 0.56
CA SER A 55 -13.02 -10.27 0.56
C SER A 55 -12.75 -11.30 1.65
N SER A 56 -11.51 -11.41 2.16
CA SER A 56 -11.16 -12.34 3.26
C SER A 56 -11.33 -11.74 4.66
N LEU A 57 -11.56 -10.43 4.77
CA LEU A 57 -11.70 -9.76 6.05
C LEU A 57 -13.06 -10.07 6.73
N PRO A 58 -13.11 -10.09 8.07
CA PRO A 58 -14.38 -10.02 8.81
C PRO A 58 -15.23 -8.83 8.36
N VAL A 59 -16.54 -8.96 8.41
CA VAL A 59 -17.49 -7.96 7.86
C VAL A 59 -17.23 -6.56 8.42
N GLU A 60 -17.02 -6.45 9.73
CA GLU A 60 -16.76 -5.15 10.39
C GLU A 60 -15.49 -4.50 9.87
N LYS A 61 -14.38 -5.25 9.82
CA LYS A 61 -13.09 -4.76 9.31
C LYS A 61 -13.17 -4.39 7.83
N ARG A 62 -13.87 -5.19 7.03
CA ARG A 62 -14.09 -4.91 5.60
C ARG A 62 -14.85 -3.60 5.39
N ILE A 63 -15.88 -3.34 6.19
CA ILE A 63 -16.63 -2.08 6.15
C ILE A 63 -15.74 -0.91 6.54
N GLU A 64 -14.93 -1.06 7.59
CA GLU A 64 -13.96 -0.06 8.02
C GLU A 64 -12.97 0.29 6.89
N CYS A 65 -12.30 -0.72 6.32
CA CYS A 65 -11.36 -0.52 5.21
C CYS A 65 -12.03 0.17 4.02
N HIS A 66 -13.25 -0.23 3.65
CA HIS A 66 -14.01 0.44 2.59
C HIS A 66 -14.40 1.89 2.91
N CYS A 67 -14.62 2.22 4.18
CA CYS A 67 -14.88 3.60 4.61
C CYS A 67 -13.60 4.46 4.52
N ILE A 68 -12.43 3.88 4.79
CA ILE A 68 -11.13 4.54 4.67
C ILE A 68 -10.79 4.75 3.19
N SER A 69 -10.86 3.68 2.39
CA SER A 69 -10.44 3.69 0.99
C SER A 69 -11.16 2.63 0.16
N LYS A 70 -11.55 3.02 -1.05
CA LYS A 70 -12.16 2.10 -2.03
C LYS A 70 -11.15 1.14 -2.64
N ASP A 71 -9.86 1.50 -2.65
CA ASP A 71 -8.82 0.76 -3.35
C ASP A 71 -7.99 -0.09 -2.39
N GLY A 72 -7.54 0.51 -1.28
CA GLY A 72 -6.72 -0.16 -0.26
C GLY A 72 -6.27 0.80 0.84
N CYS A 73 -5.77 0.23 1.93
CA CYS A 73 -5.25 0.96 3.10
C CYS A 73 -4.28 0.06 3.88
N SER A 74 -3.32 0.65 4.57
CA SER A 74 -2.43 -0.07 5.50
C SER A 74 -2.64 0.27 6.97
N GLU A 75 -2.37 -0.69 7.86
CA GLU A 75 -2.27 -0.46 9.30
C GLU A 75 -1.14 -1.28 9.95
N LEU A 76 -0.75 -0.88 11.16
CA LEU A 76 0.27 -1.57 11.95
C LEU A 76 -0.41 -2.25 13.15
N ASP A 77 -0.44 -3.57 13.14
CA ASP A 77 -1.06 -4.36 14.21
C ASP A 77 -0.02 -5.05 15.08
N TYR A 78 -0.35 -5.24 16.35
CA TYR A 78 0.45 -6.03 17.27
C TYR A 78 -0.04 -7.47 17.28
N ASN A 79 0.81 -8.40 16.84
CA ASN A 79 0.53 -9.82 16.93
C ASN A 79 0.84 -10.31 18.36
N GLN A 80 -0.21 -10.69 19.09
CA GLN A 80 -0.08 -11.16 20.48
C GLN A 80 0.65 -12.51 20.61
N GLU A 81 0.61 -13.35 19.58
CA GLU A 81 1.24 -14.68 19.59
C GLU A 81 2.75 -14.58 19.39
N THR A 82 3.21 -13.72 18.48
CA THR A 82 4.64 -13.51 18.20
C THR A 82 5.26 -12.42 19.05
N GLY A 83 4.45 -11.53 19.62
CA GLY A 83 4.92 -10.35 20.36
C GLY A 83 5.54 -9.26 19.48
N MET A 84 5.23 -9.26 18.18
CA MET A 84 5.82 -8.35 17.19
C MET A 84 4.74 -7.52 16.50
N TYR A 85 5.12 -6.31 16.07
CA TYR A 85 4.30 -5.51 15.17
C TYR A 85 4.44 -6.00 13.73
N THR A 86 3.34 -5.97 12.97
CA THR A 86 3.31 -6.36 11.56
C THR A 86 2.50 -5.35 10.78
N TYR A 87 3.05 -4.89 9.66
CA TYR A 87 2.30 -4.06 8.73
C TYR A 87 1.33 -4.94 7.94
N ASN A 88 0.05 -4.57 7.95
CA ASN A 88 -1.00 -5.19 7.15
C ASN A 88 -1.41 -4.20 6.05
N ILE A 89 -1.38 -4.65 4.80
CA ILE A 89 -1.88 -3.94 3.63
C ILE A 89 -3.18 -4.62 3.21
N TYR A 90 -4.27 -3.89 3.28
CA TYR A 90 -5.58 -4.33 2.83
C TYR A 90 -5.87 -3.77 1.44
N TYR A 91 -6.38 -4.59 0.53
CA TYR A 91 -6.69 -4.15 -0.83
C TYR A 91 -8.03 -4.69 -1.32
N ASN A 92 -8.69 -3.93 -2.20
CA ASN A 92 -9.93 -4.31 -2.82
C ASN A 92 -9.69 -5.29 -3.98
N ASP A 93 -10.11 -6.53 -3.78
CA ASP A 93 -9.99 -7.65 -4.72
C ASP A 93 -11.30 -7.95 -5.49
N SER A 94 -12.20 -6.97 -5.58
CA SER A 94 -13.45 -7.13 -6.33
C SER A 94 -13.17 -7.49 -7.79
N SER A 95 -13.95 -8.41 -8.35
CA SER A 95 -13.77 -8.94 -9.73
C SER A 95 -13.73 -7.91 -10.87
N ASN A 96 -14.15 -6.67 -10.62
CA ASN A 96 -14.14 -5.56 -11.57
C ASN A 96 -12.90 -4.66 -11.45
N ILE A 97 -11.96 -5.01 -10.58
CA ILE A 97 -10.68 -4.30 -10.40
C ILE A 97 -9.63 -5.04 -11.23
N ASP A 98 -8.94 -4.30 -12.09
CA ASP A 98 -7.85 -4.84 -12.89
C ASP A 98 -6.64 -5.19 -12.01
N ASP A 99 -5.94 -6.26 -12.36
CA ASP A 99 -4.73 -6.73 -11.65
C ASP A 99 -3.66 -5.64 -11.51
N SER A 100 -3.46 -4.83 -12.56
CA SER A 100 -2.53 -3.68 -12.51
C SER A 100 -2.91 -2.63 -11.46
N ARG A 101 -4.21 -2.46 -11.18
CA ARG A 101 -4.70 -1.55 -10.13
C ARG A 101 -4.43 -2.14 -8.75
N VAL A 102 -4.57 -3.46 -8.57
CA VAL A 102 -4.20 -4.15 -7.33
C VAL A 102 -2.72 -3.98 -7.04
N HIS A 103 -1.85 -4.26 -8.01
CA HIS A 103 -0.40 -4.09 -7.87
C HIS A 103 -0.03 -2.63 -7.56
N PHE A 104 -0.67 -1.68 -8.25
CA PHE A 104 -0.48 -0.25 -7.96
C PHE A 104 -0.88 0.10 -6.52
N THR A 105 -2.04 -0.36 -6.06
CA THR A 105 -2.51 -0.12 -4.68
C THR A 105 -1.53 -0.68 -3.66
N ILE A 106 -1.06 -1.92 -3.83
CA ILE A 106 -0.12 -2.53 -2.87
C ILE A 106 1.18 -1.71 -2.81
N MET A 107 1.74 -1.34 -3.97
CA MET A 107 2.94 -0.50 -4.01
C MET A 107 2.70 0.92 -3.45
N HIS A 108 1.48 1.45 -3.58
CA HIS A 108 1.09 2.74 -3.00
C HIS A 108 1.11 2.68 -1.46
N GLU A 109 0.53 1.63 -0.87
CA GLU A 109 0.54 1.43 0.57
C GLU A 109 1.95 1.13 1.11
N ILE A 110 2.79 0.39 0.38
CA ILE A 110 4.22 0.26 0.71
C ILE A 110 4.89 1.64 0.77
N GLY A 111 4.58 2.52 -0.18
CA GLY A 111 5.05 3.91 -0.17
C GLY A 111 4.61 4.67 1.08
N HIS A 112 3.36 4.51 1.52
CA HIS A 112 2.88 5.09 2.78
C HIS A 112 3.65 4.57 4.00
N ILE A 113 3.89 3.26 4.07
CA ILE A 113 4.62 2.64 5.18
C ILE A 113 6.07 3.17 5.25
N ARG A 114 6.76 3.25 4.12
CA ARG A 114 8.18 3.66 4.08
C ARG A 114 8.39 5.15 4.31
N LEU A 115 7.49 5.99 3.80
CA LEU A 115 7.66 7.44 3.81
C LEU A 115 7.05 8.13 5.03
N GLY A 116 6.20 7.43 5.80
CA GLY A 116 5.43 7.98 6.93
C GLY A 116 4.40 9.02 6.51
#